data_AF-A0A3M8STP0-F1
#
_entry.id   AF-A0A3M8STP0-F1
#
_cell.length_a   1.000
_cell.length_b   1.000
_cell.length_c   1.000
_cell.angle_alpha   90.00
_cell.angle_beta   90.00
_cell.angle_gamma   90.00
#
_symmetry.space_group_name_H-M   'P 1'
#
loop_
_entity.id
_entity.type
_entity.pdbx_description
1 polymer ?
#
loop_
_entity_poly.entity_id
_entity_poly.type
_entity_poly.pdbx_seq_one_letter_code
_entity_poly.pdbx_strand_id
1 'polypeptide(L)'
;MQRTALVLGGNGFIGAFVVAALRAHGWRVRRLVRQRGAMHGQDECHGDLAGMTDPAAWREALAGVHAVVNVAGILRERGRDTFAAIHVDAPLALAQACVATGVSRYVQVSALGDPADAAFIASKHRFDDALLALPLHAVVLRPSLVYSAAGSFGGSSLMRAMAALPWALPLPGNGRWPLDPIAAEDIGELVAQALVGDARGMYEVGGPQRMSLRDYQWHWRRWFGHRGHREWHIPERVVGLQARLGQWLGAGPVGQTTWRLLQRGCVTGDGALARLRDDFGVVPRTLHEALAQRPAQVQDRWHAHLYVLGPLLRGGVVALWLLSALVGWITPPETIEQMVEGSALAGFAPVVMARATASLDLVLALWLCTSWRPRWAVTLMLLSVLGYTLGFGLGLSAQWLDPLGGLAKNLALLPALAVLWVLVERRG
;
A
#
# COMPACT_ATOMS: atom_id res chain seq x y z
N MET A 1 -15.27 -33.24 -10.35
CA MET A 1 -14.91 -32.54 -9.09
C MET A 1 -14.17 -31.27 -9.44
N GLN A 2 -14.48 -30.15 -8.79
CA GLN A 2 -13.80 -28.87 -9.03
C GLN A 2 -12.38 -28.93 -8.45
N ARG A 3 -11.36 -28.51 -9.21
CA ARG A 3 -9.97 -28.47 -8.70
C ARG A 3 -9.83 -27.34 -7.69
N THR A 4 -9.08 -27.59 -6.61
CA THR A 4 -8.86 -26.62 -5.52
C THR A 4 -7.43 -26.11 -5.55
N ALA A 5 -7.24 -24.79 -5.59
CA ALA A 5 -5.94 -24.13 -5.44
C ALA A 5 -5.81 -23.47 -4.06
N LEU A 6 -4.68 -23.69 -3.38
CA LEU A 6 -4.32 -22.95 -2.17
C LEU A 6 -3.51 -21.71 -2.55
N VAL A 7 -3.99 -20.52 -2.18
CA VAL A 7 -3.36 -19.24 -2.52
C VAL A 7 -2.83 -18.54 -1.27
N LEU A 8 -1.52 -18.35 -1.21
CA LEU A 8 -0.84 -17.55 -0.20
C LEU A 8 -0.79 -16.10 -0.67
N GLY A 9 -1.10 -15.16 0.23
CA GLY A 9 -1.16 -13.74 -0.12
C GLY A 9 -2.39 -13.35 -0.97
N GLY A 10 -3.43 -14.19 -0.99
CA GLY A 10 -4.65 -13.96 -1.80
C GLY A 10 -5.47 -12.72 -1.45
N ASN A 11 -5.21 -12.09 -0.29
CA ASN A 11 -5.82 -10.81 0.11
C ASN A 11 -4.96 -9.59 -0.26
N GLY A 12 -3.73 -9.80 -0.74
CA GLY A 12 -2.86 -8.73 -1.21
C GLY A 12 -3.24 -8.21 -2.60
N PHE A 13 -2.59 -7.14 -3.04
CA PHE A 13 -2.89 -6.48 -4.31
C PHE A 13 -2.86 -7.44 -5.51
N ILE A 14 -1.72 -8.10 -5.77
CA ILE A 14 -1.60 -9.07 -6.88
C ILE A 14 -2.46 -10.31 -6.62
N GLY A 15 -2.48 -10.78 -5.36
CA GLY A 15 -3.23 -11.97 -4.96
C GLY A 15 -4.73 -11.87 -5.26
N ALA A 16 -5.34 -10.69 -5.12
CA ALA A 16 -6.75 -10.49 -5.46
C ALA A 16 -7.04 -10.73 -6.95
N PHE A 17 -6.17 -10.28 -7.86
CA PHE A 17 -6.29 -10.54 -9.30
C PHE A 17 -6.05 -12.01 -9.63
N VAL A 18 -5.09 -12.64 -8.98
CA VAL A 18 -4.85 -14.09 -9.11
C VAL A 18 -6.06 -14.90 -8.67
N VAL A 19 -6.65 -14.60 -7.51
CA VAL A 19 -7.85 -15.27 -7.01
C VAL A 19 -9.02 -15.09 -7.99
N ALA A 20 -9.21 -13.89 -8.53
CA ALA A 20 -10.26 -13.61 -9.50
C ALA A 20 -10.06 -14.42 -10.80
N ALA A 21 -8.84 -14.44 -11.35
CA ALA A 21 -8.50 -15.19 -12.56
C ALA A 21 -8.69 -16.71 -12.35
N LEU A 22 -8.23 -17.26 -11.23
CA LEU A 22 -8.41 -18.68 -10.91
C LEU A 22 -9.89 -19.07 -10.82
N ARG A 23 -10.72 -18.24 -10.19
CA ARG A 23 -12.18 -18.46 -10.12
C ARG A 23 -12.83 -18.40 -11.50
N ALA A 24 -12.43 -17.46 -12.35
CA ALA A 24 -12.91 -17.38 -13.73
C ALA A 24 -12.54 -18.63 -14.54
N HIS A 25 -11.41 -19.26 -14.22
CA HIS A 25 -10.96 -20.53 -14.80
C HIS A 25 -11.52 -21.77 -14.09
N GLY A 26 -12.58 -21.62 -13.28
CA GLY A 26 -13.31 -22.72 -12.66
C GLY A 26 -12.60 -23.36 -11.45
N TRP A 27 -11.53 -22.78 -10.92
CA TRP A 27 -10.90 -23.27 -9.70
C TRP A 27 -11.68 -22.87 -8.46
N ARG A 28 -11.78 -23.80 -7.49
CA ARG A 28 -12.10 -23.45 -6.11
C ARG A 28 -10.84 -22.88 -5.47
N VAL A 29 -10.93 -21.71 -4.83
CA VAL A 29 -9.75 -21.02 -4.29
C VAL A 29 -9.80 -20.98 -2.78
N ARG A 30 -8.90 -21.72 -2.12
CA ARG A 30 -8.68 -21.65 -0.67
C ARG A 30 -7.58 -20.63 -0.39
N ARG A 31 -7.84 -19.63 0.46
CA ARG A 31 -6.87 -18.56 0.76
C ARG A 31 -6.25 -18.74 2.15
N LEU A 32 -4.94 -18.60 2.25
CA LEU A 32 -4.27 -18.51 3.55
C LEU A 32 -4.43 -17.09 4.13
N VAL A 33 -5.01 -16.98 5.33
CA VAL A 33 -5.27 -15.70 6.00
C VAL A 33 -4.72 -15.68 7.42
N ARG A 34 -4.11 -14.54 7.82
CA ARG A 34 -3.43 -14.39 9.12
C ARG A 34 -4.38 -14.22 10.30
N GLN A 35 -5.48 -13.48 10.14
CA GLN A 35 -6.45 -13.25 11.22
C GLN A 35 -7.80 -13.88 10.89
N ARG A 36 -8.48 -14.38 11.93
CA ARG A 36 -9.89 -14.78 11.84
C ARG A 36 -10.74 -13.52 11.66
N GLY A 37 -11.28 -13.33 10.47
CA GLY A 37 -12.38 -12.38 10.27
C GLY A 37 -13.64 -12.86 10.98
N ALA A 38 -14.58 -11.96 11.23
CA ALA A 38 -15.86 -12.30 11.88
C ALA A 38 -16.74 -13.25 11.03
N MET A 39 -16.46 -13.38 9.74
CA MET A 39 -17.16 -14.28 8.82
C MET A 39 -16.19 -15.32 8.27
N HIS A 40 -16.37 -16.57 8.68
CA HIS A 40 -15.64 -17.71 8.13
C HIS A 40 -16.16 -17.98 6.71
N GLY A 41 -15.32 -17.76 5.70
CA GLY A 41 -15.56 -18.36 4.39
C GLY A 41 -15.15 -19.84 4.45
N GLN A 42 -15.94 -20.74 3.86
CA GLN A 42 -15.56 -22.16 3.68
C GLN A 42 -14.28 -22.35 2.82
N ASP A 43 -13.75 -21.26 2.28
CA ASP A 43 -12.62 -21.17 1.35
C ASP A 43 -11.43 -20.40 1.97
N GLU A 44 -11.32 -20.39 3.30
CA GLU A 44 -10.19 -19.79 4.02
C GLU A 44 -9.50 -20.82 4.90
N CYS A 45 -8.17 -20.80 4.91
CA CYS A 45 -7.35 -21.49 5.90
C CYS A 45 -6.54 -20.48 6.69
N HIS A 46 -6.31 -20.78 7.97
CA HIS A 46 -5.63 -19.87 8.87
C HIS A 46 -4.18 -20.28 9.06
N GLY A 47 -3.29 -19.30 8.97
CA GLY A 47 -1.88 -19.54 9.20
C GLY A 47 -1.07 -18.26 9.12
N ASP A 48 -0.06 -18.18 10.00
CA ASP A 48 0.93 -17.12 9.97
C ASP A 48 2.22 -17.67 9.36
N LEU A 49 2.59 -17.14 8.20
CA LEU A 49 3.82 -17.53 7.50
C LEU A 49 5.05 -17.34 8.39
N ALA A 50 5.07 -16.35 9.29
CA ALA A 50 6.19 -16.14 10.20
C ALA A 50 6.37 -17.28 11.23
N GLY A 51 5.43 -18.23 11.33
CA GLY A 51 5.50 -19.40 12.22
C GLY A 51 5.31 -20.75 11.52
N MET A 52 4.94 -20.79 10.24
CA MET A 52 4.69 -22.04 9.51
C MET A 52 5.92 -22.51 8.73
N THR A 53 7.03 -22.70 9.44
CA THR A 53 8.32 -23.10 8.86
C THR A 53 8.59 -24.61 8.92
N ASP A 54 7.67 -25.39 9.50
CA ASP A 54 7.71 -26.86 9.50
C ASP A 54 6.75 -27.41 8.42
N PRO A 55 7.21 -28.28 7.50
CA PRO A 55 6.34 -28.96 6.53
C PRO A 55 5.12 -29.64 7.15
N ALA A 56 5.22 -30.16 8.38
CA ALA A 56 4.11 -30.81 9.08
C ALA A 56 2.95 -29.84 9.37
N ALA A 57 3.23 -28.55 9.55
CA ALA A 57 2.22 -27.53 9.83
C ALA A 57 1.28 -27.27 8.63
N TRP A 58 1.67 -27.69 7.42
CA TRP A 58 0.92 -27.44 6.18
C TRP A 58 -0.08 -28.53 5.82
N ARG A 59 -0.07 -29.68 6.50
CA ARG A 59 -0.90 -30.84 6.13
C ARG A 59 -2.40 -30.52 6.06
N GLU A 60 -2.92 -29.80 7.04
CA GLU A 60 -4.34 -29.41 7.07
C GLU A 60 -4.68 -28.46 5.92
N ALA A 61 -3.82 -27.48 5.66
CA ALA A 61 -4.02 -26.50 4.59
C ALA A 61 -4.05 -27.17 3.20
N LEU A 62 -3.24 -28.23 3.01
CA LEU A 62 -3.11 -29.00 1.77
C LEU A 62 -4.19 -30.08 1.58
N ALA A 63 -5.03 -30.35 2.57
CA ALA A 63 -6.09 -31.35 2.45
C ALA A 63 -7.08 -31.02 1.31
N GLY A 64 -7.14 -31.88 0.29
CA GLY A 64 -7.98 -31.70 -0.91
C GLY A 64 -7.49 -30.62 -1.88
N VAL A 65 -6.27 -30.12 -1.71
CA VAL A 65 -5.63 -29.15 -2.60
C VAL A 65 -4.97 -29.87 -3.78
N HIS A 66 -5.10 -29.29 -4.97
CA HIS A 66 -4.56 -29.83 -6.22
C HIS A 66 -3.39 -29.01 -6.76
N ALA A 67 -3.28 -27.75 -6.34
CA ALA A 67 -2.19 -26.86 -6.69
C ALA A 67 -1.97 -25.77 -5.63
N VAL A 68 -0.74 -25.27 -5.55
CA VAL A 68 -0.38 -24.13 -4.69
C VAL A 68 0.02 -22.94 -5.54
N VAL A 69 -0.44 -21.75 -5.15
CA VAL A 69 0.02 -20.48 -5.68
C VAL A 69 0.53 -19.62 -4.54
N ASN A 70 1.80 -19.25 -4.59
CA ASN A 70 2.40 -18.33 -3.63
C ASN A 70 2.55 -16.93 -4.23
N VAL A 71 1.76 -15.99 -3.72
CA VAL A 71 1.83 -14.55 -4.05
C VAL A 71 2.20 -13.74 -2.80
N ALA A 72 2.53 -14.41 -1.69
CA ALA A 72 2.92 -13.72 -0.47
C ALA A 72 4.28 -13.04 -0.62
N GLY A 73 4.40 -11.88 0.00
CA GLY A 73 5.65 -11.15 0.03
C GLY A 73 5.56 -9.87 0.83
N ILE A 74 6.70 -9.46 1.38
CA ILE A 74 6.90 -8.21 2.09
C ILE A 74 8.00 -7.41 1.40
N LEU A 75 7.89 -6.08 1.43
CA LEU A 75 8.92 -5.18 0.91
C LEU A 75 9.83 -4.63 2.01
N ARG A 76 9.40 -4.77 3.27
CA ARG A 76 10.12 -4.33 4.47
C ARG A 76 9.81 -5.29 5.61
N GLU A 77 10.82 -5.61 6.41
CA GLU A 77 10.68 -6.46 7.59
C GLU A 77 10.03 -5.69 8.74
N ARG A 78 9.15 -6.35 9.49
CA ARG A 78 8.46 -5.77 10.65
C ARG A 78 8.14 -6.85 11.68
N GLY A 79 8.71 -6.71 12.89
CA GLY A 79 8.46 -7.67 13.97
C GLY A 79 8.86 -9.09 13.56
N ARG A 80 7.89 -10.00 13.51
CA ARG A 80 8.10 -11.41 13.10
C ARG A 80 8.13 -11.61 11.58
N ASP A 81 7.62 -10.65 10.80
CA ASP A 81 7.62 -10.72 9.34
C ASP A 81 9.03 -10.38 8.83
N THR A 82 9.92 -11.37 8.75
CA THR A 82 11.27 -11.26 8.17
C THR A 82 11.31 -11.78 6.73
N PHE A 83 12.28 -11.33 5.94
CA PHE A 83 12.46 -11.82 4.57
C PHE A 83 12.77 -13.31 4.54
N ALA A 84 13.54 -13.82 5.51
CA ALA A 84 13.80 -15.25 5.64
C ALA A 84 12.50 -16.03 5.88
N ALA A 85 11.74 -15.66 6.91
CA ALA A 85 10.53 -16.38 7.28
C ALA A 85 9.46 -16.34 6.17
N ILE A 86 9.21 -15.15 5.62
CA ILE A 86 8.10 -14.94 4.68
C ILE A 86 8.44 -15.33 3.24
N HIS A 87 9.68 -15.12 2.77
CA HIS A 87 10.04 -15.42 1.38
C HIS A 87 10.69 -16.79 1.21
N VAL A 88 11.33 -17.34 2.25
CA VAL A 88 12.13 -18.57 2.14
C VAL A 88 11.54 -19.70 2.98
N ASP A 89 11.59 -19.57 4.30
CA ASP A 89 11.42 -20.70 5.21
C ASP A 89 10.00 -21.29 5.13
N ALA A 90 8.97 -20.45 5.23
CA ALA A 90 7.59 -20.93 5.16
C ALA A 90 7.17 -21.39 3.75
N PRO A 91 7.46 -20.66 2.66
CA PRO A 91 7.23 -21.18 1.30
C PRO A 91 7.96 -22.48 0.99
N LEU A 92 9.20 -22.65 1.48
CA LEU A 92 9.97 -23.87 1.32
C LEU A 92 9.37 -25.04 2.10
N ALA A 93 8.97 -24.80 3.35
CA ALA A 93 8.26 -25.79 4.15
C ALA A 93 6.95 -26.25 3.46
N LEU A 94 6.20 -25.31 2.88
CA LEU A 94 5.01 -25.61 2.09
C LEU A 94 5.34 -26.43 0.84
N ALA A 95 6.38 -26.06 0.08
CA ALA A 95 6.78 -26.80 -1.11
C ALA A 95 7.22 -28.24 -0.77
N GLN A 96 7.97 -28.43 0.32
CA GLN A 96 8.31 -29.76 0.84
C GLN A 96 7.07 -30.55 1.27
N ALA A 97 6.10 -29.90 1.91
CA ALA A 97 4.83 -30.54 2.26
C ALA A 97 4.01 -30.91 1.01
N CYS A 98 4.08 -30.13 -0.07
CA CYS A 98 3.45 -30.47 -1.36
C CYS A 98 4.03 -31.77 -1.93
N VAL A 99 5.37 -31.92 -1.90
CA VAL A 99 6.04 -33.17 -2.30
C VAL A 99 5.56 -34.35 -1.46
N ALA A 100 5.50 -34.19 -0.13
CA ALA A 100 5.09 -35.26 0.79
C ALA A 100 3.61 -35.66 0.67
N THR A 101 2.74 -34.74 0.22
CA THR A 101 1.28 -34.94 0.12
C THR A 101 0.80 -35.23 -1.31
N GLY A 102 1.71 -35.21 -2.29
CA GLY A 102 1.39 -35.47 -3.70
C GLY A 102 0.77 -34.28 -4.44
N VAL A 103 0.82 -33.07 -3.88
CA VAL A 103 0.41 -31.85 -4.60
C VAL A 103 1.54 -31.48 -5.57
N SER A 104 1.34 -31.79 -6.85
CA SER A 104 2.42 -31.72 -7.84
C SER A 104 2.63 -30.34 -8.46
N ARG A 105 1.66 -29.43 -8.42
CA ARG A 105 1.72 -28.13 -9.11
C ARG A 105 1.95 -26.97 -8.14
N TYR A 106 2.96 -26.16 -8.42
CA TYR A 106 3.33 -25.00 -7.61
C TYR A 106 3.66 -23.79 -8.48
N VAL A 107 2.98 -22.66 -8.27
CA VAL A 107 3.28 -21.39 -8.94
C VAL A 107 3.77 -20.38 -7.92
N GLN A 108 4.93 -19.81 -8.16
CA GLN A 108 5.55 -18.78 -7.34
C GLN A 108 5.53 -17.44 -8.07
N VAL A 109 4.95 -16.41 -7.44
CA VAL A 109 5.03 -15.03 -7.90
C VAL A 109 6.15 -14.32 -7.14
N SER A 110 7.29 -14.22 -7.81
CA SER A 110 8.55 -13.65 -7.32
C SER A 110 8.64 -12.16 -7.70
N ALA A 111 9.84 -11.66 -7.98
CA ALA A 111 10.09 -10.30 -8.43
C ALA A 111 11.28 -10.26 -9.40
N LEU A 112 11.17 -9.46 -10.45
CA LEU A 112 12.28 -9.16 -11.35
C LEU A 112 13.28 -8.19 -10.68
N GLY A 113 14.56 -8.34 -11.00
CA GLY A 113 15.64 -7.45 -10.60
C GLY A 113 16.87 -8.20 -10.10
N ASP A 114 17.89 -7.46 -9.67
CA ASP A 114 19.14 -8.05 -9.19
C ASP A 114 19.11 -8.23 -7.65
N PRO A 115 19.43 -9.43 -7.13
CA PRO A 115 19.64 -9.68 -5.71
C PRO A 115 20.53 -8.66 -4.97
N ALA A 116 21.54 -8.09 -5.63
CA ALA A 116 22.46 -7.11 -5.04
C ALA A 116 21.78 -5.76 -4.72
N ASP A 117 20.69 -5.43 -5.42
CA ASP A 117 20.03 -4.12 -5.26
C ASP A 117 19.00 -4.12 -4.13
N ALA A 118 18.41 -5.27 -3.81
CA ALA A 118 17.35 -5.36 -2.82
C ALA A 118 17.31 -6.71 -2.10
N ALA A 119 17.36 -6.69 -0.76
CA ALA A 119 17.25 -7.89 0.07
C ALA A 119 15.95 -8.68 -0.14
N PHE A 120 14.84 -7.99 -0.46
CA PHE A 120 13.57 -8.67 -0.76
C PHE A 120 13.62 -9.45 -2.10
N ILE A 121 14.40 -8.96 -3.08
CA ILE A 121 14.64 -9.67 -4.36
C ILE A 121 15.56 -10.87 -4.08
N ALA A 122 16.67 -10.65 -3.40
CA ALA A 122 17.60 -11.73 -3.04
C ALA A 122 16.90 -12.87 -2.30
N SER A 123 16.10 -12.56 -1.28
CA SER A 123 15.34 -13.56 -0.53
C SER A 123 14.31 -14.29 -1.37
N LYS A 124 13.56 -13.60 -2.25
CA LYS A 124 12.64 -14.26 -3.19
C LYS A 124 13.38 -15.18 -4.17
N HIS A 125 14.51 -14.74 -4.73
CA HIS A 125 15.31 -15.56 -5.66
C HIS A 125 15.87 -16.82 -5.00
N ARG A 126 16.32 -16.75 -3.75
CA ARG A 126 16.73 -17.95 -3.00
C ARG A 126 15.63 -19.00 -2.91
N PHE A 127 14.38 -18.59 -2.69
CA PHE A 127 13.26 -19.53 -2.70
C PHE A 127 12.94 -20.02 -4.11
N ASP A 128 12.99 -19.16 -5.13
CA ASP A 128 12.80 -19.57 -6.52
C ASP A 128 13.75 -20.72 -6.89
N ASP A 129 15.04 -20.58 -6.56
CA ASP A 129 16.06 -21.58 -6.85
C ASP A 129 15.81 -22.88 -6.06
N ALA A 130 15.45 -22.77 -4.78
CA ALA A 130 15.11 -23.92 -3.94
C ALA A 130 13.85 -24.65 -4.42
N LEU A 131 12.82 -23.91 -4.86
CA LEU A 131 11.58 -24.46 -5.38
C LEU A 131 11.82 -25.24 -6.68
N LEU A 132 12.62 -24.69 -7.59
CA LEU A 132 12.92 -25.34 -8.87
C LEU A 132 13.79 -26.60 -8.73
N ALA A 133 14.50 -26.76 -7.61
CA ALA A 133 15.25 -27.96 -7.29
C ALA A 133 14.39 -29.10 -6.71
N LEU A 134 13.14 -28.83 -6.34
CA LEU A 134 12.22 -29.85 -5.82
C LEU A 134 11.56 -30.64 -6.96
N PRO A 135 11.14 -31.89 -6.71
CA PRO A 135 10.44 -32.72 -7.70
C PRO A 135 8.97 -32.29 -7.86
N LEU A 136 8.74 -31.01 -8.17
CA LEU A 136 7.43 -30.41 -8.40
C LEU A 136 7.33 -29.91 -9.85
N HIS A 137 6.11 -29.87 -10.36
CA HIS A 137 5.76 -29.07 -11.53
C HIS A 137 5.69 -27.61 -11.09
N ALA A 138 6.86 -26.95 -11.09
CA ALA A 138 7.05 -25.61 -10.56
C ALA A 138 7.22 -24.56 -11.66
N VAL A 139 6.48 -23.46 -11.54
CA VAL A 139 6.62 -22.25 -12.36
C VAL A 139 6.94 -21.06 -11.46
N VAL A 140 8.02 -20.36 -11.76
CA VAL A 140 8.40 -19.11 -11.10
C VAL A 140 8.15 -17.96 -12.06
N LEU A 141 7.26 -17.04 -11.70
CA LEU A 141 6.99 -15.81 -12.43
C LEU A 141 7.72 -14.65 -11.73
N ARG A 142 8.64 -13.98 -12.43
CA ARG A 142 9.35 -12.78 -11.97
C ARG A 142 8.79 -11.55 -12.67
N PRO A 143 7.71 -10.94 -12.15
CA PRO A 143 7.12 -9.76 -12.75
C PRO A 143 8.02 -8.53 -12.60
N SER A 144 7.99 -7.71 -13.65
CA SER A 144 8.52 -6.35 -13.68
C SER A 144 7.62 -5.39 -12.87
N LEU A 145 7.53 -4.11 -13.25
CA LEU A 145 6.65 -3.12 -12.63
C LEU A 145 5.18 -3.50 -12.83
N VAL A 146 4.54 -3.95 -11.75
CA VAL A 146 3.13 -4.33 -11.76
C VAL A 146 2.24 -3.11 -11.54
N TYR A 147 1.24 -2.95 -12.40
CA TYR A 147 0.19 -1.94 -12.27
C TYR A 147 -1.21 -2.54 -12.42
N SER A 148 -2.24 -1.78 -12.08
CA SER A 148 -3.61 -2.09 -12.49
C SER A 148 -4.38 -0.78 -12.64
N ALA A 149 -5.30 -0.74 -13.60
CA ALA A 149 -6.27 0.34 -13.68
C ALA A 149 -7.29 0.25 -12.53
N ALA A 150 -7.60 -0.96 -12.06
CA ALA A 150 -8.61 -1.26 -11.06
C ALA A 150 -8.23 -0.95 -9.61
N GLY A 151 -6.94 -0.81 -9.33
CA GLY A 151 -6.43 -0.52 -8.01
C GLY A 151 -4.96 -0.14 -8.06
N SER A 152 -4.39 0.17 -6.90
CA SER A 152 -2.95 0.44 -6.81
C SER A 152 -2.43 0.11 -5.42
N PHE A 153 -1.14 -0.16 -5.32
CA PHE A 153 -0.47 -0.46 -4.06
C PHE A 153 0.98 0.00 -4.09
N GLY A 154 1.48 0.52 -2.97
CA GLY A 154 2.88 0.91 -2.81
C GLY A 154 3.34 1.90 -3.90
N GLY A 155 4.33 1.49 -4.70
CA GLY A 155 4.93 2.31 -5.75
C GLY A 155 3.98 2.71 -6.88
N SER A 156 3.04 1.83 -7.27
CA SER A 156 2.07 2.16 -8.33
C SER A 156 1.08 3.25 -7.88
N SER A 157 0.73 3.29 -6.58
CA SER A 157 -0.08 4.37 -6.00
C SER A 157 0.65 5.70 -6.03
N LEU A 158 1.95 5.71 -5.70
CA LEU A 158 2.78 6.91 -5.79
C LEU A 158 2.89 7.41 -7.23
N MET A 159 3.15 6.51 -8.18
CA MET A 159 3.22 6.83 -9.61
C MET A 159 1.91 7.45 -10.13
N ARG A 160 0.76 6.85 -9.78
CA ARG A 160 -0.58 7.40 -10.07
C ARG A 160 -0.78 8.79 -9.44
N ALA A 161 -0.38 8.96 -8.18
CA ALA A 161 -0.48 10.24 -7.49
C ALA A 161 0.34 11.35 -8.17
N MET A 162 1.59 11.05 -8.54
CA MET A 162 2.45 11.97 -9.28
C MET A 162 1.85 12.35 -10.64
N ALA A 163 1.26 11.39 -11.36
CA ALA A 163 0.64 11.65 -12.65
C ALA A 163 -0.63 12.53 -12.56
N ALA A 164 -1.31 12.53 -11.41
CA ALA A 164 -2.53 13.28 -11.17
C ALA A 164 -2.32 14.72 -10.66
N LEU A 165 -1.07 15.17 -10.44
CA LEU A 165 -0.82 16.53 -9.99
C LEU A 165 -1.26 17.56 -11.04
N PRO A 166 -2.01 18.62 -10.65
CA PRO A 166 -2.66 19.48 -11.63
C PRO A 166 -1.67 20.36 -12.42
N TRP A 167 -0.59 20.83 -11.79
CA TRP A 167 0.27 21.86 -12.36
C TRP A 167 1.37 21.34 -13.30
N ALA A 168 1.99 20.21 -12.96
CA ALA A 168 3.08 19.59 -13.70
C ALA A 168 3.22 18.12 -13.34
N LEU A 169 3.83 17.34 -14.23
CA LEU A 169 4.24 15.96 -13.99
C LEU A 169 5.65 15.94 -13.39
N PRO A 170 5.84 15.58 -12.10
CA PRO A 170 7.17 15.45 -11.52
C PRO A 170 7.83 14.17 -12.03
N LEU A 171 9.08 14.30 -12.45
CA LEU A 171 9.91 13.20 -12.95
C LEU A 171 11.26 13.20 -12.23
N PRO A 172 11.73 12.03 -11.74
CA PRO A 172 13.07 11.91 -11.21
C PRO A 172 14.09 11.96 -12.35
N GLY A 173 14.96 12.97 -12.32
CA GLY A 173 15.82 13.32 -13.45
C GLY A 173 14.98 13.69 -14.68
N ASN A 174 15.32 13.10 -15.82
CA ASN A 174 14.54 13.22 -17.06
C ASN A 174 13.51 12.09 -17.26
N GLY A 175 13.36 11.19 -16.30
CA GLY A 175 12.43 10.05 -16.41
C GLY A 175 12.83 8.99 -17.45
N ARG A 176 14.12 8.92 -17.85
CA ARG A 176 14.64 7.98 -18.86
C ARG A 176 14.62 6.49 -18.47
N TRP A 177 14.33 6.19 -17.21
CA TRP A 177 14.46 4.85 -16.63
C TRP A 177 13.56 3.85 -17.38
N PRO A 178 14.09 2.75 -17.94
CA PRO A 178 13.31 1.84 -18.76
C PRO A 178 12.49 0.87 -17.92
N LEU A 179 11.27 0.58 -18.38
CA LEU A 179 10.27 -0.23 -17.72
C LEU A 179 9.53 -1.10 -18.75
N ASP A 180 9.27 -2.35 -18.38
CA ASP A 180 8.37 -3.26 -19.11
C ASP A 180 7.10 -3.51 -18.25
N PRO A 181 6.20 -2.52 -18.12
CA PRO A 181 5.11 -2.55 -17.15
C PRO A 181 4.08 -3.63 -17.48
N ILE A 182 3.66 -4.41 -16.48
CA ILE A 182 2.73 -5.54 -16.63
C ILE A 182 1.45 -5.30 -15.81
N ALA A 183 0.27 -5.59 -16.38
CA ALA A 183 -0.99 -5.51 -15.65
C ALA A 183 -1.11 -6.66 -14.64
N ALA A 184 -1.60 -6.38 -13.43
CA ALA A 184 -1.83 -7.39 -12.40
C ALA A 184 -2.87 -8.44 -12.83
N GLU A 185 -3.82 -8.03 -13.65
CA GLU A 185 -4.80 -8.88 -14.31
C GLU A 185 -4.13 -9.92 -15.23
N ASP A 186 -3.09 -9.53 -15.99
CA ASP A 186 -2.36 -10.45 -16.87
C ASP A 186 -1.48 -11.42 -16.09
N ILE A 187 -0.97 -11.00 -14.92
CA ILE A 187 -0.29 -11.93 -13.99
C ILE A 187 -1.29 -12.98 -13.49
N GLY A 188 -2.53 -12.57 -13.17
CA GLY A 188 -3.59 -13.50 -12.78
C GLY A 188 -3.86 -14.54 -13.86
N GLU A 189 -3.94 -14.11 -15.12
CA GLU A 189 -4.12 -14.99 -16.27
C GLU A 189 -2.96 -15.97 -16.44
N LEU A 190 -1.71 -15.47 -16.41
CA LEU A 190 -0.51 -16.30 -16.48
C LEU A 190 -0.47 -17.37 -15.37
N VAL A 191 -0.86 -17.01 -14.15
CA VAL A 191 -0.96 -17.97 -13.04
C VAL A 191 -2.02 -19.03 -13.32
N ALA A 192 -3.18 -18.66 -13.84
CA ALA A 192 -4.24 -19.61 -14.17
C ALA A 192 -3.78 -20.61 -15.26
N GLN A 193 -3.11 -20.12 -16.31
CA GLN A 193 -2.55 -20.98 -17.35
C GLN A 193 -1.41 -21.86 -16.83
N ALA A 194 -0.55 -21.35 -15.95
CA ALA A 194 0.52 -22.12 -15.33
C ALA A 194 0.01 -23.33 -14.50
N LEU A 195 -1.21 -23.25 -13.96
CA LEU A 195 -1.82 -24.37 -13.22
C LEU A 195 -2.40 -25.48 -14.10
N VAL A 196 -2.60 -25.23 -15.40
CA VAL A 196 -3.20 -26.20 -16.31
C VAL A 196 -2.19 -26.70 -17.36
N GLY A 197 -1.28 -25.83 -17.80
CA GLY A 197 -0.27 -26.14 -18.82
C GLY A 197 0.91 -26.97 -18.31
N ASP A 198 1.85 -27.23 -19.22
CA ASP A 198 3.05 -28.04 -18.95
C ASP A 198 4.32 -27.21 -18.72
N ALA A 199 4.21 -25.88 -18.78
CA ALA A 199 5.29 -24.94 -18.53
C ALA A 199 6.01 -25.22 -17.20
N ARG A 200 7.35 -25.12 -17.18
CA ARG A 200 8.18 -25.32 -15.99
C ARG A 200 9.36 -24.36 -15.99
N GLY A 201 9.85 -24.03 -14.80
CA GLY A 201 11.03 -23.19 -14.63
C GLY A 201 10.70 -21.73 -14.35
N MET A 202 11.70 -20.87 -14.52
CA MET A 202 11.61 -19.44 -14.25
C MET A 202 11.31 -18.64 -15.52
N TYR A 203 10.39 -17.68 -15.39
CA TYR A 203 9.94 -16.78 -16.43
C TYR A 203 10.01 -15.34 -15.95
N GLU A 204 10.67 -14.49 -16.73
CA GLU A 204 10.58 -13.04 -16.54
C GLU A 204 9.28 -12.53 -17.17
N VAL A 205 8.52 -11.72 -16.43
CA VAL A 205 7.17 -11.29 -16.83
C VAL A 205 7.13 -9.78 -16.96
N GLY A 206 7.12 -9.30 -18.21
CA GLY A 206 7.04 -7.90 -18.57
C GLY A 206 5.92 -7.65 -19.57
N GLY A 207 5.45 -6.41 -19.64
CA GLY A 207 4.52 -6.00 -20.68
C GLY A 207 5.16 -6.00 -22.07
N PRO A 208 4.36 -6.06 -23.15
CA PRO A 208 4.87 -6.18 -24.51
C PRO A 208 5.53 -4.90 -25.05
N GLN A 209 5.35 -3.76 -24.36
CA GLN A 209 5.85 -2.46 -24.79
C GLN A 209 6.82 -1.90 -23.76
N ARG A 210 8.11 -1.93 -24.08
CA ARG A 210 9.15 -1.22 -23.34
C ARG A 210 8.95 0.29 -23.44
N MET A 211 9.02 0.97 -22.30
CA MET A 211 8.84 2.43 -22.26
C MET A 211 9.69 3.06 -21.15
N SER A 212 9.89 4.38 -21.24
CA SER A 212 10.52 5.14 -20.16
C SER A 212 9.53 5.40 -19.02
N LEU A 213 10.03 5.68 -17.81
CA LEU A 213 9.21 6.17 -16.70
C LEU A 213 8.42 7.42 -17.11
N ARG A 214 9.02 8.31 -17.90
CA ARG A 214 8.36 9.50 -18.44
C ARG A 214 7.12 9.13 -19.25
N ASP A 215 7.25 8.19 -20.20
CA ASP A 215 6.13 7.78 -21.05
C ASP A 215 5.06 7.04 -20.24
N TYR A 216 5.47 6.15 -19.34
CA TYR A 216 4.59 5.47 -18.39
C TYR A 216 3.74 6.47 -17.59
N GLN A 217 4.37 7.49 -17.00
CA GLN A 217 3.68 8.54 -16.25
C GLN A 217 2.75 9.38 -17.13
N TRP A 218 3.13 9.59 -18.40
CA TRP A 218 2.32 10.28 -19.39
C TRP A 218 1.05 9.51 -19.75
N HIS A 219 1.11 8.19 -19.87
CA HIS A 219 -0.06 7.34 -20.06
C HIS A 219 -1.07 7.49 -18.89
N TRP A 220 -0.59 7.46 -17.65
CA TRP A 220 -1.45 7.70 -16.48
C TRP A 220 -2.05 9.11 -16.45
N ARG A 221 -1.25 10.12 -16.76
CA ARG A 221 -1.71 11.52 -16.77
C ARG A 221 -2.84 11.73 -17.77
N ARG A 222 -2.69 11.17 -18.98
CA ARG A 222 -3.72 11.19 -20.03
C ARG A 222 -4.96 10.42 -19.60
N TRP A 223 -4.80 9.25 -19.00
CA TRP A 223 -5.90 8.43 -18.50
C TRP A 223 -6.75 9.16 -17.45
N PHE A 224 -6.12 9.92 -16.55
CA PHE A 224 -6.84 10.78 -15.61
C PHE A 224 -7.61 11.94 -16.27
N GLY A 225 -7.33 12.25 -17.54
CA GLY A 225 -7.94 13.35 -18.29
C GLY A 225 -7.19 14.68 -18.17
N HIS A 226 -5.94 14.69 -17.69
CA HIS A 226 -5.17 15.93 -17.58
C HIS A 226 -4.62 16.35 -18.95
N ARG A 227 -4.89 17.60 -19.33
CA ARG A 227 -4.48 18.18 -20.63
C ARG A 227 -3.12 18.89 -20.62
N GLY A 228 -2.54 19.16 -19.44
CA GLY A 228 -1.31 19.94 -19.32
C GLY A 228 -0.04 19.14 -19.62
N HIS A 229 0.88 19.75 -20.38
CA HIS A 229 2.17 19.17 -20.82
C HIS A 229 3.41 19.61 -20.04
N ARG A 230 3.22 20.27 -18.91
CA ARG A 230 4.34 20.69 -18.07
C ARG A 230 4.96 19.50 -17.36
N GLU A 231 6.27 19.37 -17.51
CA GLU A 231 7.11 18.41 -16.80
C GLU A 231 7.97 19.16 -15.79
N TRP A 232 8.12 18.58 -14.61
CA TRP A 232 9.04 19.09 -13.60
C TRP A 232 10.12 18.05 -13.33
N HIS A 233 11.31 18.33 -13.86
CA HIS A 233 12.49 17.49 -13.66
C HIS A 233 13.11 17.76 -12.30
N ILE A 234 13.08 16.77 -11.41
CA ILE A 234 13.68 16.84 -10.09
C ILE A 234 15.11 16.29 -10.21
N PRO A 235 16.16 17.07 -9.89
CA PRO A 235 17.53 16.59 -9.98
C PRO A 235 17.75 15.30 -9.19
N GLU A 236 18.46 14.33 -9.78
CA GLU A 236 18.65 13.00 -9.19
C GLU A 236 19.28 13.04 -7.79
N ARG A 237 20.15 14.04 -7.52
CA ARG A 237 20.74 14.25 -6.19
C ARG A 237 19.68 14.59 -5.13
N VAL A 238 18.67 15.37 -5.51
CA VAL A 238 17.55 15.74 -4.62
C VAL A 238 16.67 14.52 -4.36
N VAL A 239 16.36 13.74 -5.40
CA VAL A 239 15.61 12.48 -5.26
C VAL A 239 16.37 11.49 -4.36
N GLY A 240 17.68 11.36 -4.56
CA GLY A 240 18.53 10.50 -3.73
C GLY A 240 18.57 10.94 -2.26
N LEU A 241 18.65 12.25 -1.99
CA LEU A 241 18.57 12.78 -0.63
C LEU A 241 17.20 12.49 0.00
N GLN A 242 16.11 12.75 -0.73
CA GLN A 242 14.75 12.45 -0.26
C GLN A 242 14.58 10.96 0.04
N ALA A 243 15.10 10.07 -0.81
CA ALA A 243 15.04 8.63 -0.63
C ALA A 243 15.84 8.16 0.60
N ARG A 244 17.00 8.79 0.89
CA ARG A 244 17.79 8.54 2.12
C ARG A 244 17.02 8.94 3.37
N LEU A 245 16.48 10.17 3.39
CA LEU A 245 15.70 10.67 4.52
C LEU A 245 14.44 9.82 4.73
N GLY A 246 13.74 9.48 3.65
CA GLY A 246 12.53 8.64 3.70
C GLY A 246 12.79 7.23 4.21
N GLN A 247 13.96 6.65 3.90
CA GLN A 247 14.38 5.36 4.46
C GLN A 247 14.76 5.47 5.94
N TRP A 248 15.49 6.51 6.33
CA TRP A 248 15.88 6.75 7.73
C TRP A 248 14.65 6.95 8.64
N LEU A 249 13.66 7.70 8.17
CA LEU A 249 12.39 7.92 8.88
C LEU A 249 11.46 6.69 8.87
N GLY A 250 11.77 5.63 8.12
CA GLY A 250 10.97 4.40 8.03
C GLY A 250 9.57 4.54 7.40
N ALA A 251 9.15 5.76 7.06
CA ALA A 251 7.78 6.11 6.66
C ALA A 251 7.67 6.75 5.26
N GLY A 252 8.78 6.88 4.52
CA GLY A 252 8.77 7.49 3.18
C GLY A 252 8.20 6.58 2.08
N PRO A 253 7.49 7.15 1.08
CA PRO A 253 6.93 6.40 -0.06
C PRO A 253 8.01 5.93 -1.05
N VAL A 254 9.17 6.58 -1.07
CA VAL A 254 10.37 6.18 -1.83
C VAL A 254 11.52 6.02 -0.85
N GLY A 255 12.11 4.82 -0.80
CA GLY A 255 13.36 4.56 -0.09
C GLY A 255 14.52 4.36 -1.06
N GLN A 256 15.76 4.29 -0.57
CA GLN A 256 16.93 4.08 -1.43
C GLN A 256 16.85 2.79 -2.25
N THR A 257 16.25 1.73 -1.71
CA THR A 257 16.05 0.48 -2.45
C THR A 257 15.18 0.71 -3.69
N THR A 258 14.04 1.39 -3.55
CA THR A 258 13.17 1.72 -4.68
C THR A 258 13.87 2.63 -5.69
N TRP A 259 14.67 3.58 -5.21
CA TRP A 259 15.46 4.45 -6.09
C TRP A 259 16.50 3.67 -6.90
N ARG A 260 17.28 2.78 -6.28
CA ARG A 260 18.26 1.93 -6.98
C ARG A 260 17.60 1.01 -8.02
N LEU A 261 16.49 0.37 -7.66
CA LEU A 261 15.74 -0.47 -8.59
C LEU A 261 15.23 0.32 -9.80
N LEU A 262 14.74 1.54 -9.58
CA LEU A 262 14.33 2.41 -10.67
C LEU A 262 15.52 2.83 -11.55
N GLN A 263 16.67 3.17 -10.94
CA GLN A 263 17.87 3.56 -11.68
C GLN A 263 18.40 2.43 -12.57
N ARG A 264 18.31 1.19 -12.10
CA ARG A 264 18.69 0.02 -12.88
C ARG A 264 17.74 -0.27 -14.04
N GLY A 265 16.47 0.05 -13.86
CA GLY A 265 15.40 -0.29 -14.79
C GLY A 265 14.76 -1.63 -14.46
N CYS A 266 13.49 -1.75 -14.80
CA CYS A 266 12.72 -2.98 -14.63
C CYS A 266 12.36 -3.52 -16.01
N VAL A 267 13.32 -4.17 -16.63
CA VAL A 267 13.22 -4.66 -18.02
C VAL A 267 13.49 -6.16 -18.06
N THR A 268 12.71 -6.89 -18.84
CA THR A 268 12.94 -8.31 -19.09
C THR A 268 14.01 -8.51 -20.14
N GLY A 269 14.69 -9.65 -20.08
CA GLY A 269 15.62 -10.10 -21.10
C GLY A 269 14.97 -10.33 -22.45
N ASP A 270 15.80 -10.37 -23.49
CA ASP A 270 15.35 -10.60 -24.85
C ASP A 270 14.66 -11.98 -24.98
N GLY A 271 13.56 -12.03 -25.73
CA GLY A 271 12.78 -13.26 -25.93
C GLY A 271 11.85 -13.66 -24.77
N ALA A 272 11.87 -12.96 -23.63
CA ALA A 272 10.98 -13.26 -22.50
C ALA A 272 9.49 -13.27 -22.90
N LEU A 273 9.05 -12.25 -23.63
CA LEU A 273 7.67 -12.16 -24.13
C LEU A 273 7.30 -13.30 -25.08
N ALA A 274 8.21 -13.68 -25.99
CA ALA A 274 7.98 -14.77 -26.92
C ALA A 274 7.80 -16.09 -26.15
N ARG A 275 8.66 -16.34 -25.16
CA ARG A 275 8.56 -17.52 -24.30
C ARG A 275 7.24 -17.56 -23.51
N LEU A 276 6.73 -16.42 -23.03
CA LEU A 276 5.42 -16.38 -22.37
C LEU A 276 4.28 -16.79 -23.31
N ARG A 277 4.31 -16.27 -24.54
CA ARG A 277 3.32 -16.63 -25.56
C ARG A 277 3.40 -18.12 -25.91
N ASP A 278 4.60 -18.65 -26.07
CA ASP A 278 4.80 -20.02 -26.54
C ASP A 278 4.44 -21.04 -25.44
N ASP A 279 4.79 -20.77 -24.17
CA ASP A 279 4.56 -21.71 -23.06
C ASP A 279 3.19 -21.57 -22.38
N PHE A 280 2.58 -20.37 -22.38
CA PHE A 280 1.29 -20.12 -21.73
C PHE A 280 0.15 -19.77 -22.69
N GLY A 281 0.44 -19.45 -23.96
CA GLY A 281 -0.57 -18.93 -24.89
C GLY A 281 -1.07 -17.53 -24.55
N VAL A 282 -0.43 -16.83 -23.61
CA VAL A 282 -0.84 -15.52 -23.11
C VAL A 282 0.11 -14.46 -23.63
N VAL A 283 -0.44 -13.43 -24.27
CA VAL A 283 0.27 -12.20 -24.57
C VAL A 283 -0.27 -11.12 -23.64
N PRO A 284 0.53 -10.61 -22.69
CA PRO A 284 0.10 -9.53 -21.82
C PRO A 284 -0.30 -8.29 -22.61
N ARG A 285 -1.24 -7.52 -22.08
CA ARG A 285 -1.72 -6.29 -22.71
C ARG A 285 -0.69 -5.18 -22.58
N THR A 286 -0.67 -4.28 -23.55
CA THR A 286 0.03 -3.01 -23.41
C THR A 286 -0.61 -2.16 -22.32
N LEU A 287 0.15 -1.22 -21.74
CA LEU A 287 -0.39 -0.22 -20.81
C LEU A 287 -1.55 0.57 -21.43
N HIS A 288 -1.44 0.91 -22.71
CA HIS A 288 -2.49 1.65 -23.39
C HIS A 288 -3.81 0.86 -23.46
N GLU A 289 -3.76 -0.42 -23.86
CA GLU A 289 -4.94 -1.28 -23.94
C GLU A 289 -5.57 -1.52 -22.56
N ALA A 290 -4.75 -1.82 -21.55
CA ALA A 290 -5.23 -2.05 -20.18
C ALA A 290 -5.95 -0.82 -19.62
N LEU A 291 -5.42 0.38 -19.88
CA LEU A 291 -6.05 1.64 -19.47
C LEU A 291 -7.30 1.98 -20.29
N ALA A 292 -7.33 1.65 -21.58
CA ALA A 292 -8.48 1.89 -22.45
C ALA A 292 -9.69 1.02 -22.08
N GLN A 293 -9.45 -0.23 -21.66
CA GLN A 293 -10.51 -1.16 -21.21
C GLN A 293 -11.19 -0.72 -19.91
N ARG A 294 -10.55 0.14 -19.12
CA ARG A 294 -11.10 0.67 -17.88
C ARG A 294 -10.89 2.17 -17.80
N PRO A 295 -11.79 2.99 -18.36
CA PRO A 295 -11.70 4.45 -18.29
C PRO A 295 -11.65 4.95 -16.84
N ALA A 296 -10.90 6.05 -16.61
CA ALA A 296 -10.74 6.64 -15.29
C ALA A 296 -12.06 7.10 -14.69
N GLN A 297 -12.30 6.72 -13.45
CA GLN A 297 -13.48 7.11 -12.69
C GLN A 297 -13.14 8.18 -11.65
N VAL A 298 -14.18 8.74 -11.00
CA VAL A 298 -14.00 9.77 -9.96
C VAL A 298 -13.15 9.25 -8.80
N GLN A 299 -13.38 8.01 -8.36
CA GLN A 299 -12.61 7.38 -7.28
C GLN A 299 -11.11 7.26 -7.60
N ASP A 300 -10.74 7.07 -8.87
CA ASP A 300 -9.34 6.96 -9.28
C ASP A 300 -8.60 8.28 -9.13
N ARG A 301 -9.27 9.38 -9.51
CA ARG A 301 -8.74 10.75 -9.38
C ARG A 301 -8.64 11.14 -7.91
N TRP A 302 -9.70 10.88 -7.13
CA TRP A 302 -9.72 11.15 -5.69
C TRP A 302 -8.61 10.39 -4.97
N HIS A 303 -8.45 9.09 -5.23
CA HIS A 303 -7.37 8.32 -4.62
C HIS A 303 -5.99 8.92 -4.95
N ALA A 304 -5.75 9.29 -6.21
CA ALA A 304 -4.47 9.86 -6.63
C ALA A 304 -4.18 11.22 -5.95
N HIS A 305 -5.18 12.09 -5.81
CA HIS A 305 -5.03 13.39 -5.11
C HIS A 305 -4.90 13.23 -3.60
N LEU A 306 -5.74 12.40 -2.99
CA LEU A 306 -5.73 12.12 -1.55
C LEU A 306 -4.46 11.38 -1.11
N TYR A 307 -3.77 10.70 -2.04
CA TYR A 307 -2.47 10.11 -1.76
C TYR A 307 -1.46 11.16 -1.27
N VAL A 308 -1.46 12.34 -1.90
CA VAL A 308 -0.59 13.49 -1.57
C VAL A 308 -1.19 14.35 -0.47
N LEU A 309 -2.49 14.63 -0.53
CA LEU A 309 -3.16 15.50 0.45
C LEU A 309 -3.26 14.88 1.84
N GLY A 310 -3.36 13.55 1.96
CA GLY A 310 -3.51 12.89 3.26
C GLY A 310 -2.36 13.16 4.25
N PRO A 311 -1.09 12.93 3.87
CA PRO A 311 0.05 13.30 4.70
C PRO A 311 0.12 14.79 5.04
N LEU A 312 -0.21 15.67 4.10
CA LEU A 312 -0.25 17.12 4.33
C LEU A 312 -1.33 17.51 5.34
N LEU A 313 -2.53 16.91 5.21
CA LEU A 313 -3.62 17.11 6.16
C LEU A 313 -3.24 16.62 7.56
N ARG A 314 -2.62 15.43 7.67
CA ARG A 314 -2.12 14.91 8.95
C ARG A 314 -1.09 15.85 9.56
N GLY A 315 -0.12 16.32 8.78
CA GLY A 315 0.89 17.27 9.24
C GLY A 315 0.29 18.60 9.69
N GLY A 316 -0.68 19.13 8.95
CA GLY A 316 -1.41 20.35 9.29
C GLY A 316 -2.21 20.22 10.58
N VAL A 317 -2.92 19.10 10.77
CA VAL A 317 -3.64 18.81 12.02
C VAL A 317 -2.68 18.69 13.20
N VAL A 318 -1.56 17.97 13.06
CA VAL A 318 -0.53 17.88 14.10
C VAL A 318 0.01 19.27 14.45
N ALA A 319 0.38 20.08 13.46
CA ALA A 319 0.90 21.42 13.68
C ALA A 319 -0.11 22.33 14.40
N LEU A 320 -1.39 22.26 14.00
CA LEU A 320 -2.47 23.01 14.64
C LEU A 320 -2.65 22.62 16.11
N TRP A 321 -2.63 21.32 16.44
CA TRP A 321 -2.75 20.86 17.82
C TRP A 321 -1.53 21.23 18.67
N LEU A 322 -0.32 21.13 18.12
CA LEU A 322 0.89 21.57 18.83
C LEU A 322 0.86 23.07 19.10
N LEU A 323 0.37 23.86 18.15
CA LEU A 323 0.19 25.30 18.34
C LEU A 323 -0.87 25.60 19.41
N SER A 324 -2.01 24.89 19.38
CA SER A 324 -3.07 24.99 20.40
C SER A 324 -2.53 24.68 21.80
N ALA A 325 -1.78 23.58 21.93
CA ALA A 325 -1.11 23.20 23.18
C ALA A 325 -0.12 24.26 23.66
N LEU A 326 0.70 24.81 22.75
CA LEU A 326 1.68 25.84 23.07
C LEU A 326 1.00 27.12 23.57
N VAL A 327 -0.02 27.61 22.84
CA VAL A 327 -0.81 28.79 23.23
C VAL A 327 -1.50 28.56 24.57
N GLY A 328 -2.08 27.38 24.76
CA GLY A 328 -2.74 26.99 26.00
C GLY A 328 -1.79 26.89 27.20
N TRP A 329 -0.47 26.80 27.01
CA TRP A 329 0.55 26.82 28.06
C TRP A 329 1.25 28.18 28.24
N ILE A 330 1.41 28.97 27.17
CA ILE A 330 2.09 30.28 27.23
C ILE A 330 1.14 31.40 27.69
N THR A 331 -0.16 31.30 27.39
CA THR A 331 -1.13 32.34 27.77
C THR A 331 -1.11 32.56 29.29
N PRO A 332 -0.93 33.82 29.78
CA PRO A 332 -0.96 34.13 31.20
C PRO A 332 -2.30 33.78 31.86
N PRO A 333 -2.32 33.31 33.12
CA PRO A 333 -3.56 32.99 33.83
C PRO A 333 -4.58 34.12 33.85
N GLU A 334 -4.11 35.36 34.02
CA GLU A 334 -4.95 36.56 34.13
C GLU A 334 -5.70 36.81 32.81
N THR A 335 -5.04 36.57 31.69
CA THR A 335 -5.65 36.67 30.35
C THR A 335 -6.73 35.60 30.15
N ILE A 336 -6.52 34.38 30.64
CA ILE A 336 -7.50 33.29 30.55
C ILE A 336 -8.73 33.60 31.39
N GLU A 337 -8.54 34.14 32.60
CA GLU A 337 -9.63 34.56 33.49
C GLU A 337 -10.45 35.69 32.87
N GLN A 338 -9.79 36.70 32.30
CA GLN A 338 -10.44 37.81 31.58
C GLN A 338 -11.26 37.34 30.38
N MET A 339 -10.76 36.36 29.61
CA MET A 339 -11.47 35.82 28.44
C MET A 339 -12.80 35.13 28.79
N VAL A 340 -12.95 34.69 30.04
CA VAL A 340 -14.10 33.91 30.51
C VAL A 340 -14.98 34.75 31.47
N GLU A 341 -14.56 35.98 31.77
CA GLU A 341 -15.27 36.90 32.66
C GLU A 341 -16.70 37.18 32.16
N GLY A 342 -17.67 37.17 33.09
CA GLY A 342 -19.09 37.36 32.76
C GLY A 342 -19.77 36.18 32.07
N SER A 343 -19.08 35.05 31.89
CA SER A 343 -19.66 33.83 31.29
C SER A 343 -19.96 32.74 32.32
N ALA A 344 -20.74 31.75 31.90
CA ALA A 344 -21.05 30.57 32.71
C ALA A 344 -19.80 29.75 33.07
N LEU A 345 -18.69 29.92 32.35
CA LEU A 345 -17.45 29.15 32.55
C LEU A 345 -16.53 29.76 33.62
N ALA A 346 -16.81 30.98 34.11
CA ALA A 346 -15.97 31.66 35.09
C ALA A 346 -15.86 30.88 36.43
N GLY A 347 -16.91 30.14 36.80
CA GLY A 347 -16.94 29.32 38.02
C GLY A 347 -16.21 27.97 37.92
N PHE A 348 -15.70 27.60 36.75
CA PHE A 348 -15.18 26.25 36.48
C PHE A 348 -13.64 26.18 36.40
N ALA A 349 -12.94 26.96 37.23
CA ALA A 349 -11.47 26.99 37.26
C ALA A 349 -10.85 27.13 35.84
N PRO A 350 -11.11 28.24 35.13
CA PRO A 350 -10.85 28.37 33.70
C PRO A 350 -9.38 28.12 33.33
N VAL A 351 -8.44 28.53 34.19
CA VAL A 351 -7.00 28.27 34.01
C VAL A 351 -6.70 26.77 34.00
N VAL A 352 -7.24 26.00 34.95
CA VAL A 352 -7.01 24.55 35.04
C VAL A 352 -7.58 23.85 33.80
N MET A 353 -8.78 24.22 33.38
CA MET A 353 -9.42 23.68 32.18
C MET A 353 -8.61 23.98 30.91
N ALA A 354 -8.09 25.21 30.78
CA ALA A 354 -7.23 25.59 29.67
C ALA A 354 -5.91 24.81 29.65
N ARG A 355 -5.23 24.63 30.80
CA ARG A 355 -4.00 23.82 30.87
C ARG A 355 -4.26 22.34 30.60
N ALA A 356 -5.40 21.81 31.06
CA ALA A 356 -5.78 20.42 30.83
C ALA A 356 -6.06 20.14 29.35
N THR A 357 -6.82 21.02 28.68
CA THR A 357 -7.09 20.92 27.23
C THR A 357 -5.81 21.10 26.40
N ALA A 358 -4.92 22.03 26.78
CA ALA A 358 -3.62 22.19 26.15
C ALA A 358 -2.74 20.94 26.26
N SER A 359 -2.76 20.28 27.42
CA SER A 359 -2.02 19.03 27.65
C SER A 359 -2.63 17.87 26.85
N LEU A 360 -3.96 17.80 26.76
CA LEU A 360 -4.66 16.84 25.91
C LEU A 360 -4.27 17.02 24.44
N ASP A 361 -4.23 18.27 23.96
CA ASP A 361 -3.86 18.58 22.58
C ASP A 361 -2.44 18.13 22.25
N LEU A 362 -1.48 18.36 23.16
CA LEU A 362 -0.10 17.89 23.02
C LEU A 362 -0.04 16.36 22.92
N VAL A 363 -0.73 15.65 23.81
CA VAL A 363 -0.76 14.18 23.82
C VAL A 363 -1.37 13.64 22.54
N LEU A 364 -2.49 14.20 22.09
CA LEU A 364 -3.16 13.78 20.86
C LEU A 364 -2.29 14.06 19.62
N ALA A 365 -1.61 15.21 19.56
CA ALA A 365 -0.70 15.53 18.46
C ALA A 365 0.46 14.53 18.37
N LEU A 366 1.12 14.26 19.50
CA LEU A 366 2.22 13.31 19.58
C LEU A 366 1.75 11.89 19.27
N TRP A 367 0.58 11.49 19.75
CA TRP A 367 -0.02 10.19 19.42
C TRP A 367 -0.31 10.09 17.91
N LEU A 368 -0.88 11.14 17.30
CA LEU A 368 -1.12 11.16 15.86
C LEU A 368 0.16 11.16 15.04
N CYS A 369 1.33 11.55 15.57
CA CYS A 369 2.62 11.34 14.89
C CYS A 369 3.02 9.86 14.83
N THR A 370 2.56 9.05 15.77
CA THR A 370 2.86 7.61 15.79
C THR A 370 2.03 6.84 14.76
N SER A 371 2.50 5.64 14.37
CA SER A 371 1.71 4.69 13.59
C SER A 371 0.80 3.81 14.45
N TRP A 372 0.72 4.06 15.76
CA TRP A 372 -0.02 3.20 16.68
C TRP A 372 -1.49 3.63 16.74
N ARG A 373 -2.37 2.84 16.11
CA ARG A 373 -3.83 3.03 16.13
C ARG A 373 -4.29 4.47 15.87
N PRO A 374 -3.86 5.11 14.77
CA PRO A 374 -4.07 6.54 14.52
C PRO A 374 -5.55 6.95 14.45
N ARG A 375 -6.46 6.04 14.10
CA ARG A 375 -7.91 6.32 14.11
C ARG A 375 -8.42 6.74 15.47
N TRP A 376 -7.94 6.12 16.54
CA TRP A 376 -8.38 6.47 17.89
C TRP A 376 -7.90 7.87 18.30
N ALA A 377 -6.68 8.24 17.92
CA ALA A 377 -6.20 9.62 18.10
C ALA A 377 -7.12 10.62 17.38
N VAL A 378 -7.45 10.37 16.11
CA VAL A 378 -8.35 11.25 15.34
C VAL A 378 -9.78 11.25 15.91
N THR A 379 -10.29 10.11 16.38
CA THR A 379 -11.61 10.03 17.05
C THR A 379 -11.62 10.90 18.31
N LEU A 380 -10.58 10.84 19.14
CA LEU A 380 -10.50 11.68 20.34
C LEU A 380 -10.33 13.16 20.00
N MET A 381 -9.58 13.48 18.94
CA MET A 381 -9.51 14.85 18.42
C MET A 381 -10.89 15.35 17.96
N LEU A 382 -11.65 14.52 17.24
CA LEU A 382 -13.03 14.84 16.82
C LEU A 382 -13.94 15.09 18.02
N LEU A 383 -13.89 14.21 19.02
CA LEU A 383 -14.69 14.34 20.24
C LEU A 383 -14.28 15.58 21.06
N SER A 384 -12.98 15.89 21.12
CA SER A 384 -12.47 17.10 21.76
C SER A 384 -13.03 18.35 21.05
N VAL A 385 -12.88 18.43 19.73
CA VAL A 385 -13.40 19.54 18.91
C VAL A 385 -14.90 19.72 19.06
N LEU A 386 -15.65 18.62 19.01
CA LEU A 386 -17.10 18.66 19.19
C LEU A 386 -17.47 19.13 20.61
N GLY A 387 -16.81 18.58 21.63
CA GLY A 387 -17.07 18.88 23.03
C GLY A 387 -16.83 20.36 23.36
N TYR A 388 -15.67 20.90 23.00
CA TYR A 388 -15.38 22.31 23.27
C TYR A 388 -16.18 23.26 22.37
N THR A 389 -16.49 22.88 21.12
CA THR A 389 -17.34 23.71 20.25
C THR A 389 -18.75 23.85 20.81
N LEU A 390 -19.31 22.79 21.38
CA LEU A 390 -20.61 22.84 22.07
C LEU A 390 -20.51 23.60 23.40
N GLY A 391 -19.50 23.31 24.21
CA GLY A 391 -19.30 23.96 25.52
C GLY A 391 -19.10 25.47 25.40
N PHE A 392 -18.11 25.90 24.61
CA PHE A 392 -17.87 27.33 24.36
C PHE A 392 -18.93 27.97 23.47
N GLY A 393 -19.52 27.23 22.53
CA GLY A 393 -20.58 27.76 21.69
C GLY A 393 -21.85 28.12 22.45
N LEU A 394 -22.17 27.38 23.52
CA LEU A 394 -23.29 27.67 24.42
C LEU A 394 -22.91 28.64 25.54
N GLY A 395 -21.72 28.51 26.12
CA GLY A 395 -21.26 29.31 27.26
C GLY A 395 -20.67 30.68 26.90
N LEU A 396 -20.16 30.84 25.67
CA LEU A 396 -19.51 32.04 25.13
C LEU A 396 -20.02 32.29 23.69
N SER A 397 -21.33 32.47 23.54
CA SER A 397 -21.98 32.61 22.22
C SER A 397 -21.41 33.75 21.36
N ALA A 398 -20.85 34.79 21.98
CA ALA A 398 -20.15 35.88 21.28
C ALA A 398 -18.95 35.40 20.44
N GLN A 399 -18.30 34.27 20.80
CA GLN A 399 -17.16 33.73 20.05
C GLN A 399 -17.54 33.15 18.67
N TRP A 400 -18.83 32.96 18.37
CA TRP A 400 -19.28 32.66 17.02
C TRP A 400 -19.07 33.82 16.05
N LEU A 401 -19.12 35.05 16.57
CA LEU A 401 -19.03 36.30 15.81
C LEU A 401 -17.65 36.96 15.94
N ASP A 402 -16.68 36.27 16.55
CA ASP A 402 -15.31 36.76 16.65
C ASP A 402 -14.75 37.01 15.23
N PRO A 403 -14.29 38.24 14.92
CA PRO A 403 -13.73 38.59 13.61
C PRO A 403 -12.51 37.75 13.22
N LEU A 404 -11.80 37.15 14.20
CA LEU A 404 -10.68 36.24 13.96
C LEU A 404 -11.15 34.78 13.73
N GLY A 405 -12.46 34.54 13.76
CA GLY A 405 -13.10 33.28 13.41
C GLY A 405 -12.87 32.17 14.44
N GLY A 406 -12.90 32.48 15.74
CA GLY A 406 -12.61 31.57 16.85
C GLY A 406 -13.34 30.21 16.73
N LEU A 407 -14.64 30.17 17.02
CA LEU A 407 -15.43 28.93 16.95
C LEU A 407 -15.83 28.53 15.53
N ALA A 408 -15.98 29.51 14.63
CA ALA A 408 -16.39 29.26 13.25
C ALA A 408 -15.42 28.34 12.48
N LYS A 409 -14.11 28.41 12.77
CA LYS A 409 -13.09 27.52 12.18
C LYS A 409 -13.33 26.04 12.49
N ASN A 410 -13.97 25.71 13.62
CA ASN A 410 -14.24 24.33 14.00
C ASN A 410 -15.23 23.66 13.03
N LEU A 411 -16.11 24.43 12.40
CA LEU A 411 -17.05 23.92 11.39
C LEU A 411 -16.31 23.36 10.15
N ALA A 412 -15.15 23.91 9.81
CA ALA A 412 -14.29 23.39 8.76
C ALA A 412 -13.36 22.27 9.26
N LEU A 413 -12.96 22.33 10.53
CA LEU A 413 -12.04 21.37 11.14
C LEU A 413 -12.67 19.99 11.36
N LEU A 414 -13.94 19.93 11.78
CA LEU A 414 -14.68 18.67 11.97
C LEU A 414 -14.72 17.80 10.70
N PRO A 415 -15.15 18.29 9.52
CA PRO A 415 -15.11 17.49 8.30
C PRO A 415 -13.68 17.18 7.85
N ALA A 416 -12.70 18.08 8.09
CA ALA A 416 -11.29 17.79 7.80
C ALA A 416 -10.75 16.63 8.64
N LEU A 417 -11.09 16.57 9.93
CA LEU A 417 -10.76 15.45 10.81
C LEU A 417 -11.51 14.18 10.42
N ALA A 418 -12.77 14.27 9.98
CA ALA A 418 -13.52 13.12 9.46
C ALA A 418 -12.87 12.54 8.19
N VAL A 419 -12.42 13.39 7.27
CA VAL A 419 -11.63 12.99 6.10
C VAL A 419 -10.32 12.35 6.54
N LEU A 420 -9.61 12.94 7.48
CA LEU A 420 -8.37 12.37 8.03
C LEU A 420 -8.62 11.00 8.66
N TRP A 421 -9.74 10.81 9.38
CA TRP A 421 -10.13 9.56 10.01
C TRP A 421 -10.29 8.42 9.00
N VAL A 422 -10.84 8.71 7.82
CA VAL A 422 -10.91 7.78 6.69
C VAL A 422 -9.51 7.52 6.12
N LEU A 423 -8.70 8.57 5.92
CA LEU A 423 -7.38 8.45 5.29
C LEU A 423 -6.32 7.76 6.15
N VAL A 424 -6.44 7.80 7.48
CA VAL A 424 -5.51 7.07 8.37
C VAL A 424 -5.81 5.57 8.44
N GLU A 425 -6.92 5.10 7.85
CA GLU A 425 -7.26 3.67 7.72
C GLU A 425 -6.48 2.96 6.61
N ARG A 426 -5.27 3.39 6.27
CA ARG A 426 -4.46 2.68 5.26
C ARG A 426 -4.11 1.28 5.77
N ARG A 427 -5.02 0.33 5.52
CA ARG A 427 -4.76 -1.11 5.47
C ARG A 427 -3.79 -1.30 4.32
N GLY A 428 -2.52 -1.49 4.66
CA GLY A 428 -1.57 -2.18 3.80
C GLY A 428 -1.88 -3.66 3.81
#